data_AF-A0A7C6XK48-F1
#
_entry.id   AF-A0A7C6XK48-F1
#
_cell.length_a   1.000
_cell.length_b   1.000
_cell.length_c   1.000
_cell.angle_alpha   90.00
_cell.angle_beta   90.00
_cell.angle_gamma   90.00
#
_symmetry.space_group_name_H-M   'P 1'
#
loop_
_entity.id
_entity.type
_entity.pdbx_description
1 polymer ?
#
loop_
_entity_poly.entity_id
_entity_poly.type
_entity_poly.pdbx_seq_one_letter_code
_entity_poly.pdbx_strand_id
1 'polypeptide(L)'
;TGLIARADVLIENFRSGVLDRLGFSTARCMEINPRLVILSITGFGHDGPEASRAGYDQIAQGEAGLMSLTGSGPDDMQRVGVPIADLLAGIYGSYGVLAALLERERTGKGKVVRTSLIAGMVGVHAFQGTRATVAGQEPQPGGNHHPSLSPYGLFNCRDGAVQISVGNENLWQKFCAAFDIDPATEGMAVNSERVENRPAVIELIEDRFSAFDAADLLAKLTEAGIPSGTVRTLPEVYQWEQALSQGLKVSVDHPVLGDIDLPGPPLRFFDAGASGEIETTRTAHDAPPLLDEDADSIVAWLADGN
;
A
#
# COMPACT_ATOMS: atom_id res chain seq x y z
N THR A 1 -2.56 34.91 4.71
CA THR A 1 -1.13 34.49 4.68
C THR A 1 -0.59 34.08 6.05
N GLY A 2 -1.24 34.44 7.18
CA GLY A 2 -0.75 34.12 8.53
C GLY A 2 -0.42 32.64 8.77
N LEU A 3 -1.25 31.72 8.27
CA LEU A 3 -0.99 30.28 8.32
C LEU A 3 0.35 29.91 7.63
N ILE A 4 0.57 30.36 6.41
CA ILE A 4 1.80 30.09 5.64
C ILE A 4 3.05 30.61 6.36
N ALA A 5 2.94 31.79 6.97
CA ALA A 5 4.06 32.40 7.70
C ALA A 5 4.52 31.57 8.91
N ARG A 6 3.62 30.75 9.47
CA ARG A 6 3.88 29.93 10.67
C ARG A 6 3.97 28.43 10.40
N ALA A 7 3.51 27.96 9.25
CA ALA A 7 3.51 26.55 8.90
C ALA A 7 4.92 26.02 8.57
N ASP A 8 5.17 24.76 8.92
CA ASP A 8 6.34 24.03 8.45
C ASP A 8 6.11 23.41 7.08
N VAL A 9 4.90 22.93 6.84
CA VAL A 9 4.50 22.21 5.63
C VAL A 9 3.18 22.75 5.09
N LEU A 10 3.12 22.99 3.79
CA LEU A 10 1.89 23.20 3.03
C LEU A 10 1.68 21.99 2.11
N ILE A 11 0.55 21.31 2.25
CA ILE A 11 0.18 20.18 1.38
C ILE A 11 -1.02 20.61 0.54
N GLU A 12 -0.94 20.36 -0.77
CA GLU A 12 -2.03 20.65 -1.69
C GLU A 12 -2.10 19.59 -2.81
N ASN A 13 -3.32 19.32 -3.27
CA ASN A 13 -3.59 18.39 -4.37
C ASN A 13 -4.53 18.98 -5.42
N PHE A 14 -4.48 20.31 -5.62
CA PHE A 14 -5.26 20.93 -6.67
C PHE A 14 -4.69 20.59 -8.06
N ARG A 15 -5.49 20.86 -9.11
CA ARG A 15 -4.94 20.84 -10.46
C ARG A 15 -3.82 21.87 -10.59
N SER A 16 -2.82 21.56 -11.42
CA SER A 16 -1.69 22.44 -11.72
C SER A 16 -2.13 23.90 -11.97
N GLY A 17 -1.52 24.81 -11.22
CA GLY A 17 -1.76 26.26 -11.32
C GLY A 17 -3.04 26.78 -10.62
N VAL A 18 -3.86 25.94 -9.97
CA VAL A 18 -5.00 26.43 -9.17
C VAL A 18 -4.52 27.28 -8.00
N LEU A 19 -3.57 26.79 -7.21
CA LEU A 19 -3.07 27.50 -6.05
C LEU A 19 -2.42 28.85 -6.44
N ASP A 20 -1.72 28.89 -7.57
CA ASP A 20 -1.18 30.11 -8.16
C ASP A 20 -2.28 31.13 -8.49
N ARG A 21 -3.39 30.69 -9.09
CA ARG A 21 -4.55 31.56 -9.38
C ARG A 21 -5.25 32.07 -8.13
N LEU A 22 -5.15 31.36 -7.01
CA LEU A 22 -5.63 31.79 -5.70
C LEU A 22 -4.67 32.78 -5.01
N GLY A 23 -3.53 33.12 -5.64
CA GLY A 23 -2.55 34.09 -5.12
C GLY A 23 -1.46 33.46 -4.25
N PHE A 24 -1.34 32.14 -4.21
CA PHE A 24 -0.40 31.39 -3.39
C PHE A 24 0.59 30.60 -4.25
N SER A 25 1.19 31.27 -5.24
CA SER A 25 2.24 30.63 -6.04
C SER A 25 3.40 30.19 -5.18
N THR A 26 4.13 29.16 -5.63
CA THR A 26 5.37 28.69 -4.95
C THR A 26 6.28 29.84 -4.56
N ALA A 27 6.54 30.77 -5.50
CA ALA A 27 7.40 31.92 -5.25
C ALA A 27 6.85 32.81 -4.13
N ARG A 28 5.54 33.08 -4.13
CA ARG A 28 4.89 33.88 -3.09
C ARG A 28 4.92 33.19 -1.73
N CYS A 29 4.65 31.89 -1.68
CA CYS A 29 4.71 31.11 -0.44
C CYS A 29 6.12 31.10 0.15
N MET A 30 7.15 30.93 -0.69
CA MET A 30 8.56 30.98 -0.26
C MET A 30 9.03 32.38 0.14
N GLU A 31 8.47 33.43 -0.46
CA GLU A 31 8.71 34.82 -0.03
C GLU A 31 8.16 35.06 1.39
N ILE A 32 6.95 34.55 1.68
CA ILE A 32 6.32 34.65 3.00
C ILE A 32 7.10 33.81 4.03
N ASN A 33 7.51 32.60 3.65
CA ASN A 33 8.20 31.67 4.54
C ASN A 33 9.27 30.87 3.76
N PRO A 34 10.54 31.32 3.78
CA PRO A 34 11.66 30.62 3.12
C PRO A 34 11.98 29.23 3.70
N ARG A 35 11.39 28.88 4.85
CA ARG A 35 11.54 27.58 5.53
C ARG A 35 10.41 26.61 5.20
N LEU A 36 9.42 27.02 4.43
CA LEU A 36 8.24 26.22 4.11
C LEU A 36 8.60 25.03 3.22
N VAL A 37 8.16 23.83 3.61
CA VAL A 37 8.11 22.68 2.70
C VAL A 37 6.74 22.67 2.01
N ILE A 38 6.71 22.62 0.68
CA ILE A 38 5.46 22.55 -0.08
C ILE A 38 5.36 21.17 -0.72
N LEU A 39 4.36 20.37 -0.37
CA LEU A 39 4.00 19.15 -1.08
C LEU A 39 2.86 19.43 -2.05
N SER A 40 3.10 19.14 -3.33
CA SER A 40 2.12 19.27 -4.40
C SER A 40 1.89 17.91 -5.07
N ILE A 41 0.65 17.44 -5.06
CA ILE A 41 0.25 16.14 -5.64
C ILE A 41 -0.74 16.36 -6.78
N THR A 42 -0.45 15.81 -7.96
CA THR A 42 -1.37 15.90 -9.13
C THR A 42 -1.66 14.52 -9.72
N GLY A 43 -2.55 14.46 -10.72
CA GLY A 43 -2.82 13.22 -11.46
C GLY A 43 -1.61 12.70 -12.24
N PHE A 44 -1.09 13.54 -13.12
CA PHE A 44 -0.12 13.16 -14.15
C PHE A 44 1.25 13.85 -14.01
N GLY A 45 1.50 14.53 -12.89
CA GLY A 45 2.71 15.33 -12.69
C GLY A 45 2.48 16.81 -13.01
N HIS A 46 3.56 17.59 -12.93
CA HIS A 46 3.52 19.05 -13.03
C HIS A 46 4.12 19.60 -14.33
N ASP A 47 4.63 18.71 -15.16
CA ASP A 47 5.28 18.97 -16.44
C ASP A 47 4.94 17.89 -17.47
N GLY A 48 5.41 18.10 -18.70
CA GLY A 48 5.07 17.24 -19.83
C GLY A 48 3.68 17.49 -20.41
N PRO A 49 3.29 16.70 -21.42
CA PRO A 49 2.08 16.93 -22.20
C PRO A 49 0.78 16.81 -21.38
N GLU A 50 0.78 15.97 -20.34
CA GLU A 50 -0.42 15.65 -19.56
C GLU A 50 -0.53 16.45 -18.24
N ALA A 51 0.35 17.42 -17.98
CA ALA A 51 0.43 18.16 -16.71
C ALA A 51 -0.86 18.89 -16.28
N SER A 52 -1.72 19.21 -17.26
CA SER A 52 -2.99 19.91 -17.03
C SER A 52 -4.20 18.97 -16.94
N ARG A 53 -4.01 17.68 -17.23
CA ARG A 53 -5.07 16.69 -17.23
C ARG A 53 -5.51 16.38 -15.79
N ALA A 54 -6.82 16.30 -15.59
CA ALA A 54 -7.37 15.83 -14.33
C ALA A 54 -7.09 14.33 -14.17
N GLY A 55 -6.53 13.93 -13.03
CA GLY A 55 -6.32 12.52 -12.70
C GLY A 55 -7.16 12.13 -11.50
N TYR A 56 -7.78 10.96 -11.63
CA TYR A 56 -8.41 10.22 -10.54
C TYR A 56 -7.72 8.87 -10.43
N ASP A 57 -7.77 8.27 -9.25
CA ASP A 57 -7.10 7.01 -8.94
C ASP A 57 -7.24 5.94 -10.04
N GLN A 58 -8.47 5.55 -10.38
CA GLN A 58 -8.70 4.48 -11.36
C GLN A 58 -8.14 4.81 -12.74
N ILE A 59 -8.17 6.09 -13.14
CA ILE A 59 -7.54 6.53 -14.40
C ILE A 59 -6.03 6.30 -14.30
N ALA A 60 -5.40 6.70 -13.19
CA ALA A 60 -3.98 6.50 -12.99
C ALA A 60 -3.60 5.02 -12.94
N GLN A 61 -4.42 4.15 -12.35
CA GLN A 61 -4.19 2.69 -12.37
C GLN A 61 -4.14 2.14 -13.80
N GLY A 62 -5.03 2.60 -14.69
CA GLY A 62 -5.03 2.22 -16.10
C GLY A 62 -3.85 2.80 -16.87
N GLU A 63 -3.65 4.11 -16.77
CA GLU A 63 -2.61 4.86 -17.51
C GLU A 63 -1.18 4.46 -17.10
N ALA A 64 -1.00 4.06 -15.84
CA ALA A 64 0.29 3.59 -15.34
C ALA A 64 0.43 2.06 -15.37
N GLY A 65 -0.44 1.34 -16.08
CA GLY A 65 -0.28 -0.09 -16.36
C GLY A 65 -0.50 -1.03 -15.17
N LEU A 66 -1.08 -0.59 -14.06
CA LEU A 66 -1.40 -1.49 -12.94
C LEU A 66 -2.59 -2.40 -13.30
N MET A 67 -3.58 -1.88 -14.01
CA MET A 67 -4.73 -2.67 -14.47
C MET A 67 -4.32 -3.77 -15.47
N SER A 68 -3.30 -3.54 -16.30
CA SER A 68 -2.78 -4.57 -17.22
C SER A 68 -2.02 -5.69 -16.50
N LEU A 69 -1.82 -5.58 -15.19
CA LEU A 69 -1.18 -6.60 -14.34
C LEU A 69 -2.17 -7.30 -13.41
N THR A 70 -3.39 -6.78 -13.33
CA THR A 70 -4.37 -7.15 -12.30
C THR A 70 -5.62 -7.69 -12.97
N GLY A 71 -6.09 -8.86 -12.54
CA GLY A 71 -7.20 -9.54 -13.19
C GLY A 71 -7.07 -11.06 -13.20
N SER A 72 -8.13 -11.78 -13.55
CA SER A 72 -8.08 -13.24 -13.63
C SER A 72 -7.30 -13.75 -14.86
N GLY A 73 -7.18 -12.92 -15.90
CA GLY A 73 -6.48 -13.25 -17.14
C GLY A 73 -6.48 -12.08 -18.12
N PRO A 74 -5.80 -12.21 -19.29
CA PRO A 74 -5.55 -11.09 -20.21
C PRO A 74 -6.81 -10.34 -20.68
N ASP A 75 -7.95 -11.03 -20.73
CA ASP A 75 -9.24 -10.47 -21.18
C ASP A 75 -10.08 -9.83 -20.04
N ASP A 76 -9.60 -9.88 -18.79
CA ASP A 76 -10.30 -9.36 -17.61
C ASP A 76 -9.37 -8.48 -16.77
N MET A 77 -8.97 -7.34 -17.32
CA MET A 77 -8.17 -6.34 -16.61
C MET A 77 -9.02 -5.63 -15.55
N GLN A 78 -8.55 -5.65 -14.31
CA GLN A 78 -9.28 -5.14 -13.15
C GLN A 78 -8.50 -4.04 -12.45
N ARG A 79 -9.24 -3.12 -11.81
CA ARG A 79 -8.65 -2.19 -10.84
C ARG A 79 -8.38 -2.90 -9.52
N VAL A 80 -7.45 -2.36 -8.73
CA VAL A 80 -7.31 -2.71 -7.32
C VAL A 80 -8.53 -2.20 -6.54
N GLY A 81 -8.93 -2.97 -5.51
CA GLY A 81 -10.13 -2.71 -4.71
C GLY A 81 -10.09 -1.40 -3.89
N VAL A 82 -8.89 -0.90 -3.58
CA VAL A 82 -8.63 0.36 -2.86
C VAL A 82 -8.07 1.43 -3.81
N PRO A 83 -8.16 2.73 -3.47
CA PRO A 83 -7.60 3.80 -4.29
C PRO A 83 -6.06 3.84 -4.17
N ILE A 84 -5.41 2.85 -4.76
CA ILE A 84 -3.98 2.55 -4.56
C ILE A 84 -3.06 3.66 -5.09
N ALA A 85 -3.43 4.35 -6.16
CA ALA A 85 -2.67 5.48 -6.70
C ALA A 85 -2.74 6.69 -5.77
N ASP A 86 -3.92 6.99 -5.21
CA ASP A 86 -4.07 8.06 -4.21
C ASP A 86 -3.23 7.74 -2.96
N LEU A 87 -3.32 6.50 -2.46
CA LEU A 87 -2.58 6.06 -1.28
C LEU A 87 -1.06 6.12 -1.49
N LEU A 88 -0.56 5.61 -2.62
CA LEU A 88 0.87 5.63 -2.92
C LEU A 88 1.39 7.04 -3.16
N ALA A 89 0.64 7.90 -3.87
CA ALA A 89 1.02 9.30 -4.02
C ALA A 89 1.12 10.02 -2.66
N GLY A 90 0.17 9.75 -1.75
CA GLY A 90 0.22 10.25 -0.37
C GLY A 90 1.45 9.75 0.40
N ILE A 91 1.78 8.45 0.31
CA ILE A 91 2.94 7.84 0.97
C ILE A 91 4.26 8.38 0.41
N TYR A 92 4.43 8.46 -0.92
CA TYR A 92 5.62 9.06 -1.51
C TYR A 92 5.73 10.55 -1.19
N GLY A 93 4.60 11.26 -1.15
CA GLY A 93 4.52 12.65 -0.73
C GLY A 93 4.99 12.86 0.71
N SER A 94 4.51 12.04 1.65
CA SER A 94 4.91 12.12 3.06
C SER A 94 6.40 11.80 3.25
N TYR A 95 6.92 10.77 2.58
CA TYR A 95 8.37 10.48 2.55
C TYR A 95 9.19 11.67 2.05
N GLY A 96 8.75 12.29 0.94
CA GLY A 96 9.41 13.48 0.39
C GLY A 96 9.37 14.68 1.35
N VAL A 97 8.25 14.87 2.05
CA VAL A 97 8.12 15.91 3.10
C VAL A 97 9.08 15.65 4.25
N LEU A 98 9.15 14.43 4.76
CA LEU A 98 10.08 14.08 5.85
C LEU A 98 11.54 14.31 5.44
N ALA A 99 11.92 13.91 4.23
CA ALA A 99 13.26 14.15 3.69
C ALA A 99 13.56 15.66 3.56
N ALA A 100 12.58 16.44 3.08
CA ALA A 100 12.70 17.89 2.97
C ALA A 100 12.84 18.59 4.33
N LEU A 101 12.09 18.14 5.34
CA LEU A 101 12.17 18.64 6.71
C LEU A 101 13.53 18.33 7.34
N LEU A 102 14.04 17.11 7.16
CA LEU A 102 15.36 16.71 7.64
C LEU A 102 16.48 17.54 6.99
N GLU A 103 16.41 17.78 5.68
CA GLU A 103 17.39 18.63 4.99
C GLU A 103 17.32 20.09 5.45
N ARG A 104 16.11 20.57 5.75
CA ARG A 104 15.88 21.93 6.26
C ARG A 104 16.57 22.17 7.60
N GLU A 105 16.77 21.15 8.45
CA GLU A 105 17.53 21.29 9.70
C GLU A 105 18.99 21.70 9.44
N ARG A 106 19.57 21.24 8.33
CA ARG A 106 20.96 21.51 7.96
C ARG A 106 21.11 22.79 7.14
N THR A 107 20.16 23.04 6.24
CA THR A 107 20.24 24.15 5.28
C THR A 107 19.54 25.42 5.76
N GLY A 108 18.63 25.28 6.73
CA GLY A 108 17.74 26.35 7.16
C GLY A 108 16.66 26.71 6.14
N LYS A 109 16.54 26.00 5.01
CA LYS A 109 15.65 26.37 3.88
C LYS A 109 14.63 25.27 3.57
N GLY A 110 13.43 25.69 3.24
CA GLY A 110 12.37 24.81 2.73
C GLY A 110 12.57 24.45 1.26
N LYS A 111 11.64 23.66 0.71
CA LYS A 111 11.65 23.25 -0.70
C LYS A 111 10.28 22.77 -1.17
N VAL A 112 10.15 22.60 -2.48
CA VAL A 112 8.97 21.99 -3.08
C VAL A 112 9.21 20.51 -3.33
N VAL A 113 8.30 19.68 -2.82
CA VAL A 113 8.17 18.25 -3.07
C VAL A 113 7.01 18.06 -4.05
N ARG A 114 7.24 17.29 -5.11
CA ARG A 114 6.24 17.00 -6.14
C ARG A 114 6.12 15.50 -6.32
N THR A 115 4.89 15.04 -6.43
CA THR A 115 4.58 13.67 -6.83
C THR A 115 3.26 13.66 -7.59
N SER A 116 2.88 12.50 -8.10
CA SER A 116 1.64 12.30 -8.83
C SER A 116 1.09 10.90 -8.67
N LEU A 117 -0.17 10.72 -9.04
CA LEU A 117 -0.81 9.41 -9.04
C LEU A 117 -0.04 8.43 -9.95
N ILE A 118 0.35 8.87 -11.16
CA ILE A 118 1.15 8.04 -12.06
C ILE A 118 2.55 7.73 -11.49
N ALA A 119 3.19 8.70 -10.81
CA ALA A 119 4.50 8.48 -10.20
C ALA A 119 4.41 7.45 -9.06
N GLY A 120 3.34 7.51 -8.27
CA GLY A 120 3.06 6.51 -7.24
C GLY A 120 2.91 5.10 -7.79
N MET A 121 2.21 4.95 -8.93
CA MET A 121 2.05 3.65 -9.60
C MET A 121 3.35 3.14 -10.21
N VAL A 122 4.08 3.98 -10.94
CA VAL A 122 5.38 3.60 -11.53
C VAL A 122 6.38 3.19 -10.45
N GLY A 123 6.36 3.86 -9.29
CA GLY A 123 7.22 3.55 -8.15
C GLY A 123 7.07 2.12 -7.61
N VAL A 124 5.95 1.44 -7.89
CA VAL A 124 5.66 0.07 -7.40
C VAL A 124 5.63 -0.99 -8.49
N HIS A 125 6.06 -0.69 -9.72
CA HIS A 125 6.13 -1.68 -10.81
C HIS A 125 7.09 -2.84 -10.53
N ALA A 126 8.09 -2.62 -9.67
CA ALA A 126 9.04 -3.64 -9.21
C ALA A 126 9.57 -4.52 -10.37
N PHE A 127 9.51 -5.85 -10.22
CA PHE A 127 10.01 -6.79 -11.22
C PHE A 127 9.23 -6.77 -12.54
N GLN A 128 7.97 -6.34 -12.55
CA GLN A 128 7.19 -6.18 -13.78
C GLN A 128 7.72 -5.01 -14.61
N GLY A 129 8.13 -3.92 -13.94
CA GLY A 129 8.84 -2.81 -14.58
C GLY A 129 10.14 -3.27 -15.24
N THR A 130 10.94 -4.11 -14.56
CA THR A 130 12.15 -4.70 -15.14
C THR A 130 11.83 -5.63 -16.32
N ARG A 131 10.74 -6.40 -16.24
CA ARG A 131 10.30 -7.28 -17.34
C ARG A 131 9.99 -6.50 -18.61
N ALA A 132 9.30 -5.37 -18.50
CA ALA A 132 9.04 -4.49 -19.63
C ALA A 132 10.30 -3.76 -20.13
N THR A 133 11.05 -3.14 -19.23
CA THR A 133 12.16 -2.22 -19.59
C THR A 133 13.48 -2.91 -19.96
N VAL A 134 13.73 -4.12 -19.44
CA VAL A 134 14.98 -4.87 -19.68
C VAL A 134 14.73 -6.08 -20.57
N ALA A 135 13.70 -6.88 -20.27
CA ALA A 135 13.43 -8.10 -21.05
C ALA A 135 12.59 -7.84 -22.31
N GLY A 136 12.02 -6.63 -22.47
CA GLY A 136 11.15 -6.29 -23.62
C GLY A 136 9.88 -7.14 -23.67
N GLN A 137 9.46 -7.69 -22.52
CA GLN A 137 8.30 -8.56 -22.42
C GLN A 137 7.13 -7.82 -21.80
N GLU A 138 5.95 -8.01 -22.37
CA GLU A 138 4.72 -7.48 -21.82
C GLU A 138 4.19 -8.41 -20.71
N PRO A 139 4.19 -7.98 -19.44
CA PRO A 139 3.55 -8.74 -18.36
C PRO A 139 2.03 -8.77 -18.52
N GLN A 140 1.41 -9.87 -18.11
CA GLN A 140 -0.02 -10.11 -18.23
C GLN A 140 -0.62 -10.46 -16.86
N PRO A 141 -1.91 -10.17 -16.63
CA PRO A 141 -2.59 -10.58 -15.40
C PRO A 141 -2.72 -12.11 -15.36
N GLY A 142 -2.50 -12.69 -14.17
CA GLY A 142 -2.46 -14.15 -13.98
C GLY A 142 -3.28 -14.63 -12.77
N GLY A 143 -4.23 -13.81 -12.31
CA GLY A 143 -5.01 -14.09 -11.12
C GLY A 143 -4.17 -14.13 -9.85
N ASN A 144 -4.46 -15.09 -8.98
CA ASN A 144 -3.91 -15.16 -7.62
C ASN A 144 -2.57 -15.90 -7.52
N HIS A 145 -1.95 -16.29 -8.64
CA HIS A 145 -0.70 -17.04 -8.64
C HIS A 145 0.50 -16.15 -8.93
N HIS A 146 1.58 -16.35 -8.17
CA HIS A 146 2.82 -15.58 -8.36
C HIS A 146 3.43 -15.87 -9.75
N PRO A 147 3.81 -14.85 -10.53
CA PRO A 147 4.21 -15.04 -11.93
C PRO A 147 5.49 -15.87 -12.08
N SER A 148 6.42 -15.77 -11.13
CA SER A 148 7.74 -16.41 -11.22
C SER A 148 7.96 -17.59 -10.26
N LEU A 149 6.97 -17.92 -9.43
CA LEU A 149 7.09 -18.96 -8.40
C LEU A 149 5.89 -19.89 -8.46
N SER A 150 6.12 -21.18 -8.26
CA SER A 150 5.07 -22.20 -8.27
C SER A 150 5.45 -23.39 -7.37
N PRO A 151 4.56 -23.85 -6.48
CA PRO A 151 3.25 -23.30 -6.17
C PRO A 151 3.31 -22.10 -5.21
N TYR A 152 2.76 -20.97 -5.65
CA TYR A 152 2.64 -19.77 -4.83
C TYR A 152 1.37 -19.04 -5.28
N GLY A 153 0.37 -18.94 -4.40
CA GLY A 153 -0.91 -18.34 -4.73
C GLY A 153 -2.08 -18.86 -3.92
N LEU A 154 -3.30 -18.66 -4.42
CA LEU A 154 -4.55 -19.15 -3.85
C LEU A 154 -4.94 -20.50 -4.47
N PHE A 155 -5.33 -21.47 -3.64
CA PHE A 155 -5.72 -22.82 -4.06
C PHE A 155 -7.01 -23.22 -3.35
N ASN A 156 -7.93 -23.84 -4.10
CA ASN A 156 -9.19 -24.33 -3.56
C ASN A 156 -8.98 -25.55 -2.64
N CYS A 157 -9.86 -25.66 -1.64
CA CYS A 157 -9.98 -26.79 -0.72
C CYS A 157 -11.47 -27.11 -0.51
N ARG A 158 -11.82 -28.03 0.40
CA ARG A 158 -13.19 -28.57 0.51
C ARG A 158 -14.28 -27.52 0.75
N ASP A 159 -14.00 -26.53 1.59
CA ASP A 159 -14.97 -25.54 2.08
C ASP A 159 -14.59 -24.08 1.71
N GLY A 160 -13.59 -23.89 0.86
CA GLY A 160 -13.11 -22.56 0.48
C GLY A 160 -11.76 -22.59 -0.23
N ALA A 161 -10.87 -21.67 0.12
CA ALA A 161 -9.53 -21.60 -0.46
C ALA A 161 -8.49 -21.15 0.58
N VAL A 162 -7.26 -21.63 0.39
CA VAL A 162 -6.09 -21.25 1.20
C VAL A 162 -5.00 -20.66 0.31
N GLN A 163 -4.25 -19.71 0.83
CA GLN A 163 -3.06 -19.19 0.19
C GLN A 163 -1.84 -19.94 0.71
N ILE A 164 -0.92 -20.29 -0.19
CA ILE A 164 0.38 -20.90 0.16
C ILE A 164 1.52 -20.19 -0.59
N SER A 165 2.71 -20.19 0.02
CA SER A 165 3.92 -19.63 -0.56
C SER A 165 5.08 -20.62 -0.53
N VAL A 166 5.20 -21.45 -1.55
CA VAL A 166 6.34 -22.36 -1.74
C VAL A 166 7.39 -21.65 -2.59
N GLY A 167 8.18 -20.78 -1.94
CA GLY A 167 9.09 -19.86 -2.64
C GLY A 167 10.48 -20.41 -2.98
N ASN A 168 10.81 -21.66 -2.61
CA ASN A 168 12.10 -22.28 -2.90
C ASN A 168 12.01 -23.81 -2.88
N GLU A 169 13.06 -24.49 -3.34
CA GLU A 169 13.08 -25.95 -3.45
C GLU A 169 13.04 -26.67 -2.09
N ASN A 170 13.56 -26.07 -1.01
CA ASN A 170 13.43 -26.68 0.32
C ASN A 170 11.97 -26.75 0.77
N LEU A 171 11.21 -25.68 0.55
CA LEU A 171 9.78 -25.64 0.82
C LEU A 171 9.03 -26.62 -0.09
N TRP A 172 9.45 -26.78 -1.36
CA TRP A 172 8.84 -27.75 -2.27
C TRP A 172 9.00 -29.18 -1.74
N GLN A 173 10.20 -29.57 -1.32
CA GLN A 173 10.44 -30.90 -0.74
C GLN A 173 9.58 -31.15 0.51
N LYS A 174 9.46 -30.16 1.41
CA LYS A 174 8.61 -30.26 2.60
C LYS A 174 7.12 -30.37 2.24
N PHE A 175 6.68 -29.58 1.27
CA PHE A 175 5.30 -29.60 0.78
C PHE A 175 4.99 -30.98 0.18
N CYS A 176 5.86 -31.50 -0.68
CA CYS A 176 5.72 -32.81 -1.28
C CYS A 176 5.64 -33.93 -0.25
N ALA A 177 6.52 -33.91 0.75
CA ALA A 177 6.48 -34.86 1.86
C ALA A 177 5.18 -34.77 2.69
N ALA A 178 4.60 -33.58 2.84
CA ALA A 178 3.37 -33.39 3.61
C ALA A 178 2.11 -33.90 2.89
N PHE A 179 2.10 -33.91 1.55
CA PHE A 179 0.93 -34.23 0.72
C PHE A 179 1.12 -35.47 -0.18
N ASP A 180 2.14 -36.28 0.10
CA ASP A 180 2.46 -37.51 -0.63
C ASP A 180 2.59 -37.27 -2.14
N ILE A 181 3.37 -36.24 -2.51
CA ILE A 181 3.71 -35.90 -3.89
C ILE A 181 5.17 -36.29 -4.14
N ASP A 182 5.46 -36.89 -5.28
CA ASP A 182 6.85 -37.11 -5.70
C ASP A 182 7.45 -35.77 -6.20
N PRO A 183 8.44 -35.19 -5.51
CA PRO A 183 9.04 -33.94 -5.93
C PRO A 183 9.78 -34.05 -7.26
N ALA A 184 10.09 -35.25 -7.75
CA ALA A 184 10.73 -35.52 -9.04
C ALA A 184 9.73 -35.80 -10.18
N THR A 185 8.43 -35.57 -9.95
CA THR A 185 7.40 -35.65 -11.00
C THR A 185 7.83 -34.81 -12.21
N GLU A 186 7.74 -35.39 -13.40
CA GLU A 186 8.11 -34.72 -14.65
C GLU A 186 7.35 -33.40 -14.82
N GLY A 187 8.08 -32.32 -15.14
CA GLY A 187 7.50 -30.99 -15.24
C GLY A 187 7.24 -30.32 -13.88
N MET A 188 7.72 -30.88 -12.77
CA MET A 188 7.59 -30.30 -11.43
C MET A 188 8.89 -30.34 -10.59
N ALA A 189 9.99 -30.82 -11.15
CA ALA A 189 11.22 -31.10 -10.39
C ALA A 189 11.89 -29.82 -9.88
N VAL A 190 11.82 -28.76 -10.67
CA VAL A 190 12.38 -27.44 -10.35
C VAL A 190 11.36 -26.34 -10.59
N ASN A 191 11.55 -25.18 -9.95
CA ASN A 191 10.61 -24.06 -10.03
C ASN A 191 10.26 -23.63 -11.46
N SER A 192 11.23 -23.57 -12.39
CA SER A 192 10.96 -23.18 -13.77
C SER A 192 9.98 -24.13 -14.45
N GLU A 193 10.14 -25.43 -14.25
CA GLU A 193 9.20 -26.44 -14.75
C GLU A 193 7.81 -26.28 -14.10
N ARG A 194 7.74 -26.08 -12.78
CA ARG A 194 6.45 -25.84 -12.09
C ARG A 194 5.76 -24.55 -12.53
N VAL A 195 6.52 -23.55 -12.97
CA VAL A 195 5.98 -22.29 -13.50
C VAL A 195 5.45 -22.48 -14.92
N GLU A 196 6.18 -23.22 -15.77
CA GLU A 196 5.75 -23.56 -17.14
C GLU A 196 4.53 -24.50 -17.13
N ASN A 197 4.52 -25.47 -16.22
CA ASN A 197 3.46 -26.47 -16.06
C ASN A 197 2.42 -26.08 -14.98
N ARG A 198 2.22 -24.77 -14.77
CA ARG A 198 1.38 -24.25 -13.69
C ARG A 198 -0.04 -24.85 -13.63
N PRO A 199 -0.78 -25.01 -14.75
CA PRO A 199 -2.11 -25.61 -14.70
C PRO A 199 -2.13 -27.00 -14.05
N ALA A 200 -1.16 -27.86 -14.39
CA ALA A 200 -1.07 -29.20 -13.81
C ALA A 200 -0.63 -29.18 -12.33
N VAL A 201 0.24 -28.23 -11.95
CA VAL A 201 0.62 -28.03 -10.54
C VAL A 201 -0.58 -27.60 -9.70
N ILE A 202 -1.43 -26.70 -10.23
CA ILE A 202 -2.66 -26.27 -9.55
C ILE A 202 -3.61 -27.46 -9.40
N GLU A 203 -3.90 -28.18 -10.47
CA GLU A 203 -4.79 -29.34 -10.43
C GLU A 203 -4.34 -30.40 -9.41
N LEU A 204 -3.04 -30.73 -9.40
CA LEU A 204 -2.46 -31.67 -8.44
C LEU A 204 -2.65 -31.20 -6.98
N ILE A 205 -2.42 -29.92 -6.72
CA ILE A 205 -2.51 -29.37 -5.37
C ILE A 205 -3.95 -29.29 -4.90
N GLU A 206 -4.86 -28.81 -5.77
CA GLU A 206 -6.28 -28.70 -5.44
C GLU A 206 -6.93 -30.08 -5.24
N ASP A 207 -6.50 -31.10 -6.00
CA ASP A 207 -6.89 -32.50 -5.75
C ASP A 207 -6.52 -32.95 -4.32
N ARG A 208 -5.27 -32.68 -3.90
CA ARG A 208 -4.82 -32.99 -2.52
C ARG A 208 -5.55 -32.16 -1.46
N PHE A 209 -5.86 -30.91 -1.76
CA PHE A 209 -6.53 -29.99 -0.83
C PHE A 209 -8.03 -30.28 -0.69
N SER A 210 -8.65 -30.93 -1.68
CA SER A 210 -10.08 -31.25 -1.70
C SER A 210 -10.56 -32.12 -0.52
N ALA A 211 -9.63 -32.84 0.13
CA ALA A 211 -9.92 -33.68 1.28
C ALA A 211 -10.02 -32.91 2.61
N PHE A 212 -9.56 -31.65 2.65
CA PHE A 212 -9.40 -30.86 3.88
C PHE A 212 -10.32 -29.63 3.88
N ASP A 213 -10.91 -29.33 5.03
CA ASP A 213 -11.40 -27.97 5.29
C ASP A 213 -10.20 -27.03 5.48
N ALA A 214 -10.39 -25.74 5.22
CA ALA A 214 -9.34 -24.73 5.26
C ALA A 214 -8.58 -24.71 6.60
N ALA A 215 -9.29 -24.88 7.73
CA ALA A 215 -8.69 -24.87 9.07
C ALA A 215 -7.71 -26.04 9.28
N ASP A 216 -8.11 -27.27 8.94
CA ASP A 216 -7.27 -28.46 9.07
C ASP A 216 -6.08 -28.41 8.10
N LEU A 217 -6.32 -27.89 6.90
CA LEU A 217 -5.29 -27.70 5.89
C LEU A 217 -4.22 -26.72 6.36
N LEU A 218 -4.62 -25.59 6.95
CA LEU A 218 -3.67 -24.61 7.50
C LEU A 218 -2.86 -25.15 8.67
N ALA A 219 -3.47 -25.96 9.53
CA ALA A 219 -2.74 -26.64 10.61
C ALA A 219 -1.67 -27.58 10.04
N LYS A 220 -2.03 -28.41 9.05
CA LYS A 220 -1.10 -29.32 8.36
C LYS A 220 0.02 -28.57 7.63
N LEU A 221 -0.30 -27.48 6.92
CA LEU A 221 0.69 -26.63 6.24
C LEU A 221 1.66 -26.00 7.24
N THR A 222 1.15 -25.54 8.39
CA THR A 222 1.95 -24.95 9.48
C THR A 222 2.91 -25.98 10.07
N GLU A 223 2.43 -27.21 10.33
CA GLU A 223 3.26 -28.32 10.82
C GLU A 223 4.39 -28.66 9.82
N ALA A 224 4.10 -28.62 8.52
CA ALA A 224 5.08 -28.81 7.46
C ALA A 224 6.05 -27.62 7.27
N GLY A 225 5.83 -26.50 7.99
CA GLY A 225 6.61 -25.28 7.84
C GLY A 225 6.39 -24.55 6.52
N ILE A 226 5.20 -24.69 5.93
CA ILE A 226 4.80 -24.03 4.69
C ILE A 226 4.05 -22.72 5.03
N PRO A 227 4.55 -21.55 4.60
CA PRO A 227 3.84 -20.29 4.79
C PRO A 227 2.47 -20.35 4.12
N SER A 228 1.42 -20.07 4.90
CA SER A 228 0.04 -20.17 4.43
C SER A 228 -0.92 -19.28 5.21
N GLY A 229 -2.11 -19.04 4.66
CA GLY A 229 -3.15 -18.23 5.29
C GLY A 229 -4.51 -18.29 4.59
N THR A 230 -5.53 -17.72 5.23
CA THR A 230 -6.89 -17.56 4.67
C THR A 230 -7.07 -16.20 3.99
N VAL A 231 -7.96 -16.12 3.01
CA VAL A 231 -8.48 -14.85 2.50
C VAL A 231 -9.56 -14.35 3.46
N ARG A 232 -9.24 -13.33 4.27
CA ARG A 232 -10.20 -12.70 5.19
C ARG A 232 -10.97 -11.58 4.50
N THR A 233 -12.26 -11.47 4.81
CA THR A 233 -13.07 -10.28 4.56
C THR A 233 -12.65 -9.12 5.49
N LEU A 234 -12.99 -7.88 5.13
CA LEU A 234 -12.67 -6.73 5.99
C LEU A 234 -13.27 -6.83 7.41
N PRO A 235 -14.55 -7.23 7.60
CA PRO A 235 -15.09 -7.43 8.95
C PRO A 235 -14.29 -8.45 9.77
N GLU A 236 -13.85 -9.55 9.16
CA GLU A 236 -13.02 -10.55 9.84
C GLU A 236 -11.66 -9.98 10.22
N VAL A 237 -11.03 -9.15 9.37
CA VAL A 237 -9.78 -8.46 9.72
C VAL A 237 -9.96 -7.55 10.94
N TYR A 238 -11.05 -6.76 10.99
CA TYR A 238 -11.32 -5.85 12.10
C TYR A 238 -11.82 -6.53 13.39
N GLN A 239 -12.05 -7.84 13.35
CA GLN A 239 -12.35 -8.68 14.51
C GLN A 239 -11.18 -9.60 14.87
N TRP A 240 -10.14 -9.66 14.04
CA TRP A 240 -9.02 -10.58 14.21
C TRP A 240 -8.12 -10.15 15.37
N GLU A 241 -7.92 -11.05 16.35
CA GLU A 241 -7.09 -10.81 17.53
C GLU A 241 -5.69 -10.30 17.19
N GLN A 242 -5.08 -10.80 16.10
CA GLN A 242 -3.79 -10.30 15.65
C GLN A 242 -3.87 -8.83 15.21
N ALA A 243 -4.88 -8.43 14.42
CA ALA A 243 -5.00 -7.03 13.97
C ALA A 243 -5.27 -6.10 15.16
N LEU A 244 -6.11 -6.54 16.10
CA LEU A 244 -6.41 -5.80 17.33
C LEU A 244 -5.18 -5.67 18.24
N SER A 245 -4.37 -6.72 18.40
CA SER A 245 -3.14 -6.67 19.20
C SER A 245 -2.06 -5.74 18.61
N GLN A 246 -2.18 -5.40 17.32
CA GLN A 246 -1.33 -4.42 16.64
C GLN A 246 -1.88 -2.99 16.67
N GLY A 247 -3.05 -2.75 17.28
CA GLY A 247 -3.67 -1.41 17.30
C GLY A 247 -4.21 -0.95 15.94
N LEU A 248 -4.50 -1.88 15.02
CA LEU A 248 -4.94 -1.57 13.66
C LEU A 248 -6.44 -1.24 13.53
N LYS A 249 -7.12 -1.09 14.66
CA LYS A 249 -8.47 -0.53 14.78
C LYS A 249 -8.48 0.41 15.97
N VAL A 250 -8.95 1.64 15.78
CA VAL A 250 -9.04 2.66 16.83
C VAL A 250 -10.48 3.08 17.01
N SER A 251 -10.88 3.34 18.24
CA SER A 251 -12.22 3.84 18.58
C SER A 251 -12.11 5.32 18.96
N VAL A 252 -13.02 6.14 18.44
CA VAL A 252 -13.10 7.59 18.72
C VAL A 252 -14.54 7.99 18.99
N ASP A 253 -14.74 9.00 19.84
CA ASP A 253 -16.05 9.62 20.07
C ASP A 253 -16.29 10.73 19.05
N HIS A 254 -17.23 10.53 18.13
CA HIS A 254 -17.54 11.49 17.08
C HIS A 254 -18.77 12.34 17.47
N PRO A 255 -18.70 13.69 17.39
CA PRO A 255 -19.75 14.59 17.90
C PRO A 255 -21.18 14.32 17.39
N VAL A 256 -21.32 13.73 16.20
CA VAL A 256 -22.62 13.43 15.57
C VAL A 256 -22.94 11.93 15.54
N LEU A 257 -21.93 11.07 15.53
CA LEU A 257 -22.12 9.62 15.28
C LEU A 257 -21.98 8.78 16.55
N GLY A 258 -21.50 9.38 17.66
CA GLY A 258 -21.12 8.68 18.88
C GLY A 258 -19.83 7.89 18.68
N ASP A 259 -19.69 6.80 19.42
CA ASP A 259 -18.53 5.91 19.32
C ASP A 259 -18.45 5.24 17.94
N ILE A 260 -17.36 5.49 17.21
CA ILE A 260 -17.08 4.89 15.92
C ILE A 260 -15.69 4.24 15.90
N ASP A 261 -15.55 3.19 15.08
CA ASP A 261 -14.27 2.53 14.83
C ASP A 261 -13.69 2.96 13.47
N LEU A 262 -12.38 3.21 13.45
CA LEU A 262 -11.62 3.61 12.27
C LEU A 262 -10.39 2.69 12.08
N PRO A 263 -9.86 2.56 10.85
CA PRO A 263 -8.57 1.90 10.62
C PRO A 263 -7.46 2.58 11.44
N GLY A 264 -6.68 1.78 12.17
CA GLY A 264 -5.58 2.27 12.99
C GLY A 264 -4.31 2.60 12.20
N PRO A 265 -3.34 3.29 12.81
CA PRO A 265 -2.09 3.68 12.15
C PRO A 265 -1.22 2.45 11.82
N PRO A 266 -0.57 2.41 10.63
CA PRO A 266 0.26 1.28 10.23
C PRO A 266 1.69 1.29 10.83
N LEU A 267 2.01 2.31 11.65
CA LEU A 267 3.33 2.48 12.27
C LEU A 267 3.19 2.50 13.79
N ARG A 268 4.12 1.79 14.45
CA ARG A 268 4.31 1.80 15.90
C ARG A 268 5.74 2.27 16.20
N PHE A 269 5.89 3.10 17.21
CA PHE A 269 7.15 3.70 17.62
C PHE A 269 7.56 3.12 18.97
N PHE A 270 8.85 2.84 19.11
CA PHE A 270 9.42 2.25 20.31
C PHE A 270 10.70 2.98 20.69
N ASP A 271 10.82 3.35 21.95
CA ASP A 271 12.06 3.82 22.53
C ASP A 271 12.84 2.62 23.06
N ALA A 272 14.13 2.54 22.69
CA ALA A 272 15.02 1.50 23.18
C ALA A 272 15.65 1.90 24.52
N GLY A 273 15.53 1.02 25.53
CA GLY A 273 16.12 1.18 26.85
C GLY A 273 16.96 -0.04 27.29
N ALA A 274 17.65 0.08 28.42
CA ALA A 274 18.54 -0.97 28.94
C ALA A 274 17.82 -2.30 29.27
N SER A 275 16.50 -2.26 29.50
CA SER A 275 15.67 -3.42 29.84
C SER A 275 14.78 -3.91 28.69
N GLY A 276 14.97 -3.38 27.47
CA GLY A 276 14.13 -3.67 26.30
C GLY A 276 13.50 -2.43 25.69
N GLU A 277 12.50 -2.64 24.84
CA GLU A 277 11.79 -1.60 24.11
C GLU A 277 10.49 -1.20 24.82
N ILE A 278 10.15 0.09 24.78
CA ILE A 278 8.90 0.63 25.31
C ILE A 278 8.17 1.31 24.15
N GLU A 279 6.92 0.91 23.92
CA GLU A 279 6.10 1.56 22.90
C GLU A 279 5.76 3.00 23.28
N THR A 280 6.03 3.93 22.36
CA THR A 280 5.74 5.38 22.47
C THR A 280 4.77 5.87 21.40
N THR A 281 4.18 4.96 20.62
CA THR A 281 3.10 5.26 19.67
C THR A 281 1.99 6.05 20.34
N ARG A 282 1.53 7.13 19.71
CA ARG A 282 0.31 7.83 20.15
C ARG A 282 -0.89 6.92 19.95
N THR A 283 -1.57 6.57 21.04
CA THR A 283 -2.75 5.69 21.05
C THR A 283 -4.07 6.44 21.29
N ALA A 284 -4.01 7.71 21.66
CA ALA A 284 -5.17 8.58 21.80
C ALA A 284 -5.45 9.31 20.47
N HIS A 285 -6.64 9.12 19.93
CA HIS A 285 -7.09 9.66 18.65
C HIS A 285 -8.34 10.51 18.83
N ASP A 286 -8.40 11.63 18.13
CA ASP A 286 -9.59 12.47 18.02
C ASP A 286 -10.40 12.04 16.80
N ALA A 287 -11.71 12.26 16.84
CA ALA A 287 -12.56 12.04 15.67
C ALA A 287 -12.26 13.06 14.57
N PRO A 288 -12.57 12.76 13.28
CA PRO A 288 -12.48 13.75 12.22
C PRO A 288 -13.29 15.01 12.56
N PRO A 289 -12.75 16.22 12.30
CA PRO A 289 -13.43 17.45 12.69
C PRO A 289 -14.67 17.69 11.84
N LEU A 290 -15.67 18.36 12.42
CA LEU A 290 -16.79 18.92 11.67
C LEU A 290 -16.31 20.04 10.75
N LEU A 291 -17.15 20.38 9.78
CA LEU A 291 -16.88 21.53 8.91
C LEU A 291 -16.73 22.80 9.75
N ASP A 292 -15.56 23.42 9.65
CA ASP A 292 -15.23 24.70 10.31
C ASP A 292 -15.14 24.64 11.85
N GLU A 293 -15.04 23.44 12.45
CA GLU A 293 -15.05 23.25 13.90
C GLU A 293 -13.97 24.05 14.65
N ASP A 294 -12.76 24.10 14.09
CA ASP A 294 -11.60 24.76 14.72
C ASP A 294 -11.38 26.20 14.25
N ALA A 295 -12.32 26.81 13.52
CA ALA A 295 -12.09 28.11 12.89
C ALA A 295 -11.73 29.21 13.91
N ASP A 296 -12.51 29.32 14.99
CA ASP A 296 -12.30 30.33 16.02
C ASP A 296 -10.97 30.12 16.77
N SER A 297 -10.60 28.86 17.04
CA SER A 297 -9.34 28.54 17.72
C SER A 297 -8.13 28.86 16.83
N ILE A 298 -8.22 28.58 15.53
CA ILE A 298 -7.19 28.92 14.54
C ILE A 298 -7.06 30.44 14.40
N VAL A 299 -8.18 31.18 14.34
CA VAL A 299 -8.17 32.65 14.24
C VAL A 299 -7.57 33.28 15.49
N ALA A 300 -7.95 32.80 16.68
CA ALA A 300 -7.36 33.24 17.94
C ALA A 300 -5.85 32.95 17.98
N TRP A 301 -5.43 31.73 17.63
CA TRP A 301 -4.02 31.35 17.56
C TRP A 301 -3.20 32.24 16.61
N LEU A 302 -3.78 32.64 15.48
CA LEU A 302 -3.14 33.60 14.56
C LEU A 302 -3.02 35.00 15.18
N ALA A 303 -4.04 35.46 15.92
CA ALA A 303 -4.04 36.75 16.59
C ALA A 303 -3.07 36.82 17.78
N ASP A 304 -2.85 35.72 18.49
CA ASP A 304 -2.03 35.65 19.70
C ASP A 304 -0.51 35.80 19.47
N GLY A 305 -0.06 35.86 18.21
CA GLY A 305 1.35 36.04 17.88
C GLY A 305 1.68 37.42 17.34
N ASN A 306 1.91 38.32 18.30
CA ASN A 306 2.93 39.36 18.25
C ASN A 306 3.98 39.04 19.34
#